data_AF-F7K875-F1
#
_entry.id   AF-F7K875-F1
#
_cell.length_a   1.000
_cell.length_b   1.000
_cell.length_c   1.000
_cell.angle_alpha   90.00
_cell.angle_beta   90.00
_cell.angle_gamma   90.00
#
_symmetry.space_group_name_H-M   'P 1'
#
loop_
_entity.id
_entity.type
_entity.pdbx_description
1 polymer ?
#
loop_
_entity_poly.entity_id
_entity_poly.type
_entity_poly.pdbx_seq_one_letter_code
_entity_poly.pdbx_strand_id
1 'polypeptide(L)'
;MENQRMKKKNIWSVPIACCGLIAIVSFFTTGQGMSDTFFQSSFIAAIAVSSVIQLLLAWLNQMLPKLTYKKNIRTRLFIWAVYVFVGMWSIGFSFVYLCNHAYDTIYMRDDQDLLTDTYRKEKIDLEQLASMDFTEKLQEVTNLIGELQALAGVIDISTNEAVQDVVPDFQKLKEYFRENAQMITVIQKCENASEGKILGDSTKIEEIVTAALANAVAEREIIQKEYNDLELQISNCNTRIHDISLDIYPLATKSKAFKSLEAEKDLEIKRRETLLIEQSAKQLDINKKDDEVKEINALKNYIWVKANTAESILSSKFAQILAELGSTSPNVNNANVLADEICTELISTMQEDGGNLKYTEILEGNLKLQELFRELNQIRSVQIYCSESASDTDICRTTEQWVGLFPTSEEKEQWRNSWNDEFVVLKSNIYKLPSASNPDVMKTYEKLSDMQRNILTELNQVERAVYYLTSSHRILALISLLLAILLDTIPVLFMIIKQKSSKIEPQPVPQAIFEG
;
A
#
# COMPACT_ATOMS: atom_id res chain seq x y z
N MET A 1 70.23 -32.76 -45.51
CA MET A 1 69.77 -32.50 -44.12
C MET A 1 69.39 -31.03 -43.85
N GLU A 2 69.81 -30.07 -44.67
CA GLU A 2 69.54 -28.64 -44.44
C GLU A 2 68.09 -28.22 -44.74
N ASN A 3 67.47 -28.84 -45.75
CA ASN A 3 66.10 -28.52 -46.18
C ASN A 3 64.99 -28.99 -45.21
N GLN A 4 65.25 -30.01 -44.38
CA GLN A 4 64.31 -30.44 -43.32
C GLN A 4 64.42 -29.57 -42.05
N ARG A 5 65.59 -28.99 -41.77
CA ARG A 5 65.76 -28.00 -40.68
C ARG A 5 65.07 -26.67 -41.01
N MET A 6 65.09 -26.25 -42.28
CA MET A 6 64.41 -25.03 -42.75
C MET A 6 62.88 -25.14 -42.69
N LYS A 7 62.29 -26.28 -43.11
CA LYS A 7 60.82 -26.51 -43.00
C LYS A 7 60.32 -26.56 -41.54
N LYS A 8 61.08 -27.16 -40.61
CA LYS A 8 60.72 -27.21 -39.18
C LYS A 8 60.77 -25.85 -38.48
N LYS A 9 61.64 -24.93 -38.93
CA LYS A 9 61.72 -23.56 -38.38
C LYS A 9 60.47 -22.73 -38.75
N ASN A 10 59.83 -23.03 -39.88
CA ASN A 10 58.65 -22.31 -40.38
C ASN A 10 57.30 -22.79 -39.83
N ILE A 11 57.17 -24.05 -39.37
CA ILE A 11 55.88 -24.54 -38.80
C ILE A 11 55.57 -23.89 -37.45
N TRP A 12 56.62 -23.55 -36.68
CA TRP A 12 56.47 -22.95 -35.35
C TRP A 12 56.49 -21.42 -35.36
N SER A 13 56.78 -20.76 -36.49
CA SER A 13 56.89 -19.29 -36.53
C SER A 13 55.54 -18.59 -36.30
N VAL A 14 54.47 -19.10 -36.91
CA VAL A 14 53.12 -18.53 -36.79
C VAL A 14 52.57 -18.66 -35.36
N PRO A 15 52.58 -19.85 -34.71
CA PRO A 15 52.12 -19.97 -33.33
C PRO A 15 52.98 -19.20 -32.31
N ILE A 16 54.29 -19.05 -32.55
CA ILE A 16 55.17 -18.21 -31.71
C ILE A 16 54.78 -16.73 -31.84
N ALA A 17 54.49 -16.27 -33.05
CA ALA A 17 54.01 -14.90 -33.27
C ALA A 17 52.65 -14.67 -32.57
N CYS A 18 51.72 -15.62 -32.65
CA CYS A 18 50.44 -15.57 -31.94
C CYS A 18 50.62 -15.53 -30.41
N CYS A 19 51.53 -16.32 -29.85
CA CYS A 19 51.83 -16.25 -28.41
C CYS A 19 52.45 -14.92 -27.99
N GLY A 20 53.27 -14.32 -28.85
CA GLY A 20 53.81 -12.97 -28.65
C GLY A 20 52.71 -11.91 -28.64
N LEU A 21 51.75 -11.99 -29.56
CA LEU A 21 50.60 -11.09 -29.60
C LEU A 21 49.69 -11.27 -28.38
N ILE A 22 49.43 -12.51 -27.96
CA ILE A 22 48.63 -12.79 -26.75
C ILE A 22 49.31 -12.26 -25.49
N ALA A 23 50.64 -12.39 -25.39
CA ALA A 23 51.40 -11.79 -24.30
C ALA A 23 51.26 -10.25 -24.31
N ILE A 24 51.37 -9.60 -25.48
CA ILE A 24 51.14 -8.15 -25.61
C ILE A 24 49.70 -7.78 -25.21
N VAL A 25 48.69 -8.58 -25.53
CA VAL A 25 47.30 -8.30 -25.10
C VAL A 25 47.13 -8.51 -23.59
N SER A 26 47.72 -9.57 -23.02
CA SER A 26 47.78 -9.78 -21.56
C SER A 26 48.47 -8.58 -20.87
N PHE A 27 49.47 -7.96 -21.51
CA PHE A 27 50.27 -6.86 -20.95
C PHE A 27 49.41 -5.64 -20.72
N PHE A 28 48.71 -5.25 -21.79
CA PHE A 28 47.85 -4.10 -21.81
C PHE A 28 46.65 -4.33 -20.92
N THR A 29 46.00 -5.51 -20.96
CA THR A 29 44.85 -5.80 -20.10
C THR A 29 45.21 -5.82 -18.61
N THR A 30 46.36 -6.41 -18.25
CA THR A 30 46.86 -6.42 -16.87
C THR A 30 47.26 -5.01 -16.41
N GLY A 31 47.93 -4.25 -17.28
CA GLY A 31 48.37 -2.88 -16.98
C GLY A 31 47.19 -1.91 -16.82
N GLN A 32 46.17 -2.03 -17.68
CA GLN A 32 44.93 -1.26 -17.54
C GLN A 32 44.19 -1.65 -16.26
N GLY A 33 44.03 -2.95 -15.99
CA GLY A 33 43.40 -3.42 -14.74
C GLY A 33 44.11 -2.96 -13.47
N MET A 34 45.45 -2.83 -13.48
CA MET A 34 46.21 -2.26 -12.36
C MET A 34 46.07 -0.74 -12.25
N SER A 35 46.04 -0.03 -13.37
CA SER A 35 45.82 1.42 -13.42
C SER A 35 44.47 1.78 -12.80
N ASP A 36 43.47 0.97 -13.14
CA ASP A 36 42.09 1.13 -12.73
C ASP A 36 41.82 0.78 -11.25
N THR A 37 42.70 -0.01 -10.62
CA THR A 37 42.49 -0.57 -9.27
C THR A 37 43.44 -0.04 -8.20
N PHE A 38 44.73 0.09 -8.49
CA PHE A 38 45.76 0.44 -7.50
C PHE A 38 46.51 1.73 -7.81
N PHE A 39 46.64 2.08 -9.10
CA PHE A 39 47.40 3.24 -9.55
C PHE A 39 46.49 4.30 -10.15
N GLN A 40 45.36 4.58 -9.49
CA GLN A 40 44.46 5.68 -9.86
C GLN A 40 45.31 6.94 -10.03
N SER A 41 45.38 7.49 -11.26
CA SER A 41 46.19 8.63 -11.72
C SER A 41 47.66 8.41 -12.16
N SER A 42 48.19 7.17 -12.19
CA SER A 42 49.53 6.90 -12.74
C SER A 42 49.60 5.69 -13.66
N PHE A 43 49.05 5.85 -14.88
CA PHE A 43 49.09 4.85 -15.96
C PHE A 43 50.50 4.29 -16.23
N ILE A 44 51.52 5.15 -16.13
CA ILE A 44 52.93 4.80 -16.37
C ILE A 44 53.43 3.77 -15.34
N ALA A 45 53.05 3.92 -14.07
CA ALA A 45 53.45 2.99 -13.01
C ALA A 45 52.78 1.62 -13.19
N ALA A 46 51.51 1.59 -13.58
CA ALA A 46 50.77 0.36 -13.84
C ALA A 46 51.35 -0.44 -15.02
N ILE A 47 51.69 0.24 -16.11
CA ILE A 47 52.37 -0.38 -17.27
C ILE A 47 53.75 -0.89 -16.88
N ALA A 48 54.53 -0.15 -16.08
CA ALA A 48 55.84 -0.59 -15.64
C ALA A 48 55.76 -1.88 -14.80
N VAL A 49 54.80 -1.96 -13.87
CA VAL A 49 54.59 -3.15 -13.03
C VAL A 49 54.07 -4.34 -13.85
N SER A 50 53.12 -4.11 -14.75
CA SER A 50 52.66 -5.12 -15.72
C SER A 50 53.82 -5.67 -16.56
N SER A 51 54.77 -4.81 -16.96
CA SER A 51 55.93 -5.21 -17.78
C SER A 51 56.81 -6.22 -17.02
N VAL A 52 57.03 -5.94 -15.74
CA VAL A 52 57.82 -6.81 -14.86
C VAL A 52 57.13 -8.16 -14.65
N ILE A 53 55.81 -8.15 -14.43
CA ILE A 53 55.00 -9.37 -14.23
C ILE A 53 55.01 -10.23 -15.49
N GLN A 54 54.88 -9.62 -16.65
CA GLN A 54 54.93 -10.31 -17.94
C GLN A 54 56.29 -10.90 -18.28
N LEU A 55 57.38 -10.16 -18.02
CA LEU A 55 58.74 -10.66 -18.21
C LEU A 55 59.02 -11.82 -17.25
N LEU A 56 58.52 -11.74 -16.02
CA LEU A 56 58.61 -12.82 -15.04
C LEU A 56 57.81 -14.05 -15.48
N LEU A 57 56.57 -13.88 -15.97
CA LEU A 57 55.76 -14.95 -16.54
C LEU A 57 56.45 -15.56 -17.75
N ALA A 58 56.98 -14.77 -18.69
CA ALA A 58 57.70 -15.27 -19.86
C ALA A 58 58.94 -16.09 -19.46
N TRP A 59 59.69 -15.65 -18.45
CA TRP A 59 60.82 -16.39 -17.90
C TRP A 59 60.39 -17.70 -17.23
N LEU A 60 59.34 -17.67 -16.41
CA LEU A 60 58.76 -18.85 -15.77
C LEU A 60 58.24 -19.85 -16.82
N ASN A 61 57.57 -19.38 -17.87
CA ASN A 61 57.04 -20.18 -18.98
C ASN A 61 58.15 -20.95 -19.73
N GLN A 62 59.36 -20.39 -19.78
CA GLN A 62 60.53 -21.09 -20.35
C GLN A 62 61.18 -22.08 -19.38
N MET A 63 61.08 -21.82 -18.07
CA MET A 63 61.70 -22.64 -17.01
C MET A 63 60.83 -23.83 -16.59
N LEU A 64 59.52 -23.65 -16.45
CA LEU A 64 58.55 -24.68 -16.02
C LEU A 64 58.67 -25.99 -16.83
N PRO A 65 58.69 -25.95 -18.18
CA PRO A 65 58.77 -27.16 -18.99
C PRO A 65 60.10 -27.90 -18.80
N LYS A 66 61.21 -27.17 -18.58
CA LYS A 66 62.55 -27.73 -18.34
C LYS A 66 62.68 -28.39 -16.96
N LEU A 67 61.88 -27.98 -15.99
CA LEU A 67 61.96 -28.43 -14.59
C LEU A 67 61.07 -29.63 -14.26
N THR A 68 60.11 -29.96 -15.12
CA THR A 68 59.34 -31.23 -15.03
C THR A 68 60.24 -32.48 -15.02
N TYR A 69 61.48 -32.35 -15.50
CA TYR A 69 62.47 -33.44 -15.60
C TYR A 69 63.57 -33.43 -14.52
N LYS A 70 63.66 -32.40 -13.65
CA LYS A 70 64.68 -32.38 -12.57
C LYS A 70 64.18 -33.10 -11.31
N LYS A 71 65.04 -33.90 -10.66
CA LYS A 71 64.74 -34.75 -9.48
C LYS A 71 64.35 -33.99 -8.20
N ASN A 72 64.63 -32.68 -8.08
CA ASN A 72 64.39 -31.95 -6.83
C ASN A 72 62.96 -31.42 -6.72
N ILE A 73 62.15 -32.06 -5.87
CA ILE A 73 60.71 -31.79 -5.73
C ILE A 73 60.43 -30.43 -5.06
N ARG A 74 61.30 -29.96 -4.15
CA ARG A 74 61.13 -28.69 -3.43
C ARG A 74 61.24 -27.49 -4.38
N THR A 75 62.26 -27.50 -5.25
CA THR A 75 62.46 -26.45 -6.26
C THR A 75 61.31 -26.42 -7.28
N ARG A 76 60.77 -27.59 -7.64
CA ARG A 76 59.61 -27.71 -8.52
C ARG A 76 58.36 -27.10 -7.90
N LEU A 77 58.07 -27.46 -6.65
CA LEU A 77 56.92 -26.91 -5.91
C LEU A 77 57.03 -25.40 -5.74
N PHE A 78 58.21 -24.89 -5.40
CA PHE A 78 58.43 -23.45 -5.25
C PHE A 78 58.19 -22.68 -6.55
N ILE A 79 58.70 -23.16 -7.69
CA ILE A 79 58.52 -22.48 -8.98
C ILE A 79 57.07 -22.57 -9.47
N TRP A 80 56.39 -23.69 -9.22
CA TRP A 80 54.95 -23.79 -9.44
C TRP A 80 54.17 -22.83 -8.54
N ALA A 81 54.53 -22.71 -7.27
CA ALA A 81 53.89 -21.77 -6.34
C ALA A 81 54.07 -20.32 -6.79
N VAL A 82 55.28 -19.93 -7.22
CA VAL A 82 55.55 -18.59 -7.76
C VAL A 82 54.78 -18.35 -9.07
N TYR A 83 54.71 -19.34 -9.96
CA TYR A 83 53.93 -19.22 -11.20
C TYR A 83 52.43 -19.10 -10.95
N VAL A 84 51.87 -19.93 -10.07
CA VAL A 84 50.45 -19.84 -9.67
C VAL A 84 50.18 -18.49 -9.00
N PHE A 85 51.07 -18.03 -8.12
CA PHE A 85 50.94 -16.73 -7.47
C PHE A 85 50.92 -15.59 -8.50
N VAL A 86 51.97 -15.47 -9.32
CA VAL A 86 52.08 -14.39 -10.32
C VAL A 86 50.97 -14.47 -11.37
N GLY A 87 50.63 -15.67 -11.82
CA GLY A 87 49.53 -15.91 -12.74
C GLY A 87 48.17 -15.54 -12.15
N MET A 88 47.90 -15.86 -10.87
CA MET A 88 46.65 -15.51 -10.21
C MET A 88 46.45 -14.00 -10.10
N TRP A 89 47.51 -13.24 -9.80
CA TRP A 89 47.44 -11.78 -9.77
C TRP A 89 47.23 -11.19 -11.17
N SER A 90 47.96 -11.67 -12.17
CA SER A 90 47.81 -11.24 -13.57
C SER A 90 46.40 -11.52 -14.11
N ILE A 91 45.88 -12.74 -13.90
CA ILE A 91 44.50 -13.12 -14.24
C ILE A 91 43.49 -12.23 -13.51
N GLY A 92 43.71 -11.95 -12.22
CA GLY A 92 42.84 -11.08 -11.42
C GLY A 92 42.74 -9.67 -11.99
N PHE A 93 43.86 -9.05 -12.37
CA PHE A 93 43.88 -7.71 -12.96
C PHE A 93 43.28 -7.68 -14.36
N SER A 94 43.64 -8.62 -15.23
CA SER A 94 43.03 -8.75 -16.55
C SER A 94 41.51 -9.02 -16.46
N PHE A 95 41.07 -9.82 -15.48
CA PHE A 95 39.66 -10.07 -15.24
C PHE A 95 38.92 -8.78 -14.85
N VAL A 96 39.43 -8.00 -13.90
CA VAL A 96 38.80 -6.75 -13.47
C VAL A 96 38.62 -5.79 -14.64
N TYR A 97 39.67 -5.60 -15.45
CA TYR A 97 39.61 -4.76 -16.65
C TYR A 97 38.58 -5.26 -17.67
N LEU A 98 38.66 -6.53 -18.06
CA LEU A 98 37.78 -7.13 -19.06
C LEU A 98 36.32 -7.14 -18.58
N CYS A 99 36.08 -7.39 -17.30
CA CYS A 99 34.75 -7.36 -16.71
C CYS A 99 34.18 -5.93 -16.73
N ASN A 100 34.92 -4.96 -16.20
CA ASN A 100 34.43 -3.57 -16.15
C ASN A 100 34.19 -2.98 -17.54
N HIS A 101 35.06 -3.28 -18.51
CA HIS A 101 34.87 -2.82 -19.89
C HIS A 101 33.69 -3.50 -20.60
N ALA A 102 33.48 -4.80 -20.35
CA ALA A 102 32.35 -5.52 -20.95
C ALA A 102 30.99 -5.03 -20.42
N TYR A 103 30.93 -4.60 -19.15
CA TYR A 103 29.70 -4.07 -18.56
C TYR A 103 29.59 -2.54 -18.64
N ASP A 104 30.60 -1.80 -19.12
CA ASP A 104 30.55 -0.33 -19.14
C ASP A 104 29.37 0.25 -19.98
N THR A 105 28.93 -0.53 -20.97
CA THR A 105 27.81 -0.25 -21.87
C THR A 105 26.49 -0.94 -21.48
N ILE A 106 26.53 -1.99 -20.66
CA ILE A 106 25.37 -2.86 -20.33
C ILE A 106 24.86 -2.65 -18.89
N TYR A 107 25.73 -2.13 -18.01
CA TYR A 107 25.49 -1.97 -16.57
C TYR A 107 24.15 -1.31 -16.23
N MET A 108 23.87 -0.16 -16.85
CA MET A 108 22.68 0.61 -16.51
C MET A 108 21.39 -0.11 -16.87
N ARG A 109 21.39 -0.96 -17.90
CA ARG A 109 20.19 -1.70 -18.32
C ARG A 109 19.92 -2.91 -17.43
N ASP A 110 20.92 -3.76 -17.23
CA ASP A 110 20.77 -4.97 -16.41
C ASP A 110 20.48 -4.60 -14.94
N ASP A 111 21.13 -3.55 -14.43
CA ASP A 111 20.86 -3.07 -13.07
C ASP A 111 19.48 -2.43 -12.95
N GLN A 112 19.03 -1.70 -13.96
CA GLN A 112 17.69 -1.12 -13.94
C GLN A 112 16.60 -2.19 -13.91
N ASP A 113 16.73 -3.25 -14.69
CA ASP A 113 15.75 -4.34 -14.68
C ASP A 113 15.68 -4.96 -13.27
N LEU A 114 16.84 -5.21 -12.64
CA LEU A 114 16.92 -5.74 -11.29
C LEU A 114 16.34 -4.79 -10.22
N LEU A 115 16.64 -3.49 -10.31
CA LEU A 115 16.12 -2.46 -9.41
C LEU A 115 14.61 -2.34 -9.54
N THR A 116 14.10 -2.33 -10.78
CA THR A 116 12.67 -2.21 -11.10
C THR A 116 11.87 -3.40 -10.58
N ASP A 117 12.35 -4.62 -10.85
CA ASP A 117 11.68 -5.84 -10.40
C ASP A 117 11.67 -5.94 -8.87
N THR A 118 12.79 -5.61 -8.24
CA THR A 118 12.89 -5.62 -6.77
C THR A 118 11.99 -4.54 -6.18
N TYR A 119 12.05 -3.30 -6.67
CA TYR A 119 11.21 -2.21 -6.19
C TYR A 119 9.72 -2.54 -6.31
N ARG A 120 9.26 -3.02 -7.47
CA ARG A 120 7.86 -3.42 -7.67
C ARG A 120 7.44 -4.53 -6.71
N LYS A 121 8.28 -5.55 -6.55
CA LYS A 121 8.01 -6.64 -5.61
C LYS A 121 7.90 -6.13 -4.18
N GLU A 122 8.91 -5.40 -3.69
CA GLU A 122 8.93 -4.93 -2.31
C GLU A 122 7.81 -3.92 -2.05
N LYS A 123 7.37 -3.15 -3.06
CA LYS A 123 6.20 -2.25 -2.96
C LYS A 123 4.88 -3.02 -2.81
N ILE A 124 4.71 -4.13 -3.53
CA ILE A 124 3.54 -5.03 -3.38
C ILE A 124 3.57 -5.69 -2.00
N ASP A 125 4.73 -6.20 -1.58
CA ASP A 125 4.89 -6.83 -0.26
C ASP A 125 4.61 -5.81 0.86
N LEU A 126 5.05 -4.55 0.70
CA LEU A 126 4.75 -3.45 1.62
C LEU A 126 3.25 -3.11 1.69
N GLU A 127 2.54 -3.13 0.56
CA GLU A 127 1.09 -2.89 0.51
C GLU A 127 0.31 -3.94 1.31
N GLN A 128 0.70 -5.21 1.16
CA GLN A 128 0.12 -6.33 1.89
C GLN A 128 0.38 -6.19 3.40
N LEU A 129 1.63 -5.88 3.76
CA LEU A 129 2.04 -5.65 5.16
C LEU A 129 1.23 -4.50 5.79
N ALA A 130 1.14 -3.36 5.09
CA ALA A 130 0.37 -2.21 5.55
C ALA A 130 -1.12 -2.53 5.69
N SER A 131 -1.68 -3.38 4.82
CA SER A 131 -3.07 -3.81 4.91
C SER A 131 -3.34 -4.71 6.12
N MET A 132 -2.40 -5.60 6.43
CA MET A 132 -2.46 -6.44 7.63
C MET A 132 -2.37 -5.60 8.91
N ASP A 133 -1.35 -4.74 9.01
CA ASP A 133 -1.15 -3.85 10.16
C ASP A 133 -2.34 -2.92 10.37
N PHE A 134 -2.91 -2.37 9.28
CA PHE A 134 -4.09 -1.52 9.36
C PHE A 134 -5.29 -2.28 9.95
N THR A 135 -5.51 -3.52 9.50
CA THR A 135 -6.63 -4.35 9.98
C THR A 135 -6.48 -4.69 11.45
N GLU A 136 -5.27 -5.09 11.87
CA GLU A 136 -4.97 -5.39 13.27
C GLU A 136 -5.16 -4.16 14.17
N LYS A 137 -4.63 -3.01 13.74
CA LYS A 137 -4.77 -1.74 14.47
C LYS A 137 -6.21 -1.23 14.49
N LEU A 138 -6.96 -1.41 13.41
CA LEU A 138 -8.38 -1.06 13.37
C LEU A 138 -9.20 -1.90 14.36
N GLN A 139 -8.85 -3.17 14.53
CA GLN A 139 -9.48 -4.03 15.54
C GLN A 139 -9.13 -3.58 16.95
N GLU A 140 -7.86 -3.21 17.22
CA GLU A 140 -7.44 -2.65 18.51
C GLU A 140 -8.24 -1.38 18.86
N VAL A 141 -8.36 -0.47 17.90
CA VAL A 141 -9.17 0.76 18.02
C VAL A 141 -10.64 0.44 18.29
N THR A 142 -11.23 -0.48 17.53
CA THR A 142 -12.64 -0.86 17.67
C THR A 142 -12.92 -1.46 19.05
N ASN A 143 -12.02 -2.31 19.56
CA ASN A 143 -12.14 -2.91 20.89
C ASN A 143 -12.06 -1.82 21.98
N LEU A 144 -11.08 -0.91 21.89
CA LEU A 144 -10.91 0.17 22.86
C LEU A 144 -12.14 1.10 22.88
N ILE A 145 -12.71 1.45 21.71
CA ILE A 145 -13.94 2.26 21.67
C ILE A 145 -15.10 1.52 22.35
N GLY A 146 -15.23 0.21 22.14
CA GLY A 146 -16.24 -0.60 22.82
C GLY A 146 -16.10 -0.57 24.35
N GLU A 147 -14.87 -0.66 24.86
CA GLU A 147 -14.58 -0.53 26.29
C GLU A 147 -14.91 0.87 26.83
N LEU A 148 -14.52 1.92 26.12
CA LEU A 148 -14.80 3.31 26.51
C LEU A 148 -16.30 3.64 26.47
N GLN A 149 -17.01 3.11 25.49
CA GLN A 149 -18.46 3.27 25.39
C GLN A 149 -19.18 2.55 26.54
N ALA A 150 -18.70 1.37 26.95
CA ALA A 150 -19.22 0.67 28.12
C ALA A 150 -18.96 1.44 29.42
N LEU A 151 -17.78 2.06 29.57
CA LEU A 151 -17.45 2.91 30.71
C LEU A 151 -18.33 4.17 30.76
N ALA A 152 -18.56 4.81 29.61
CA ALA A 152 -19.42 6.00 29.50
C ALA A 152 -20.85 5.70 29.97
N GLY A 153 -21.39 4.54 29.63
CA GLY A 153 -22.73 4.10 30.05
C GLY A 153 -22.94 3.89 31.56
N VAL A 154 -21.88 3.96 32.37
CA VAL A 154 -21.93 3.75 33.82
C VAL A 154 -21.71 5.05 34.60
N ILE A 155 -21.53 6.18 33.91
CA ILE A 155 -21.25 7.47 34.53
C ILE A 155 -22.53 8.13 35.08
N ASP A 156 -23.68 8.04 34.39
CA ASP A 156 -24.87 8.84 34.71
C ASP A 156 -25.92 8.11 35.57
N ILE A 157 -25.60 6.91 36.08
CA ILE A 157 -26.52 6.17 36.99
C ILE A 157 -26.68 6.90 38.34
N SER A 158 -25.86 7.92 38.65
CA SER A 158 -25.78 8.50 39.99
C SER A 158 -26.25 9.95 40.19
N THR A 159 -26.64 10.72 39.16
CA THR A 159 -26.69 12.19 39.31
C THR A 159 -27.98 12.95 39.02
N ASN A 160 -29.00 12.40 38.37
CA ASN A 160 -30.22 13.21 38.13
C ASN A 160 -31.43 12.76 38.95
N GLU A 161 -31.88 13.69 39.81
CA GLU A 161 -33.27 13.77 40.26
C GLU A 161 -34.17 13.50 39.07
N ALA A 162 -35.12 12.58 39.24
CA ALA A 162 -36.06 12.17 38.20
C ALA A 162 -36.81 13.38 37.64
N VAL A 163 -36.27 14.00 36.58
CA VAL A 163 -37.09 14.69 35.60
C VAL A 163 -38.12 13.64 35.20
N GLN A 164 -39.40 13.98 35.35
CA GLN A 164 -40.49 13.06 35.12
C GLN A 164 -40.50 12.71 33.63
N ASP A 165 -39.72 11.69 33.26
CA ASP A 165 -39.59 11.17 31.90
C ASP A 165 -41.00 10.79 31.46
N VAL A 166 -41.57 11.55 30.52
CA VAL A 166 -42.77 11.09 29.81
C VAL A 166 -42.30 9.94 28.92
N VAL A 167 -42.36 8.73 29.46
CA VAL A 167 -42.01 7.52 28.72
C VAL A 167 -43.04 7.35 27.59
N PRO A 168 -42.60 7.35 26.32
CA PRO A 168 -43.49 7.17 25.19
C PRO A 168 -44.14 5.77 25.21
N ASP A 169 -45.32 5.63 24.60
CA ASP A 169 -45.91 4.31 24.39
C ASP A 169 -45.17 3.59 23.23
N PHE A 170 -44.11 2.86 23.59
CA PHE A 170 -43.30 2.12 22.61
C PHE A 170 -44.08 1.05 21.87
N GLN A 171 -45.09 0.45 22.49
CA GLN A 171 -45.92 -0.56 21.83
C GLN A 171 -46.74 0.10 20.72
N LYS A 172 -47.43 1.19 21.04
CA LYS A 172 -48.24 1.95 20.09
C LYS A 172 -47.39 2.55 18.95
N LEU A 173 -46.21 3.06 19.26
CA LEU A 173 -45.24 3.53 18.26
C LEU A 173 -44.79 2.41 17.32
N LYS A 174 -44.51 1.20 17.84
CA LYS A 174 -44.20 0.03 17.00
C LYS A 174 -45.37 -0.33 16.09
N GLU A 175 -46.61 -0.08 16.51
CA GLU A 175 -47.79 -0.30 15.67
C GLU A 175 -47.91 0.71 14.53
N TYR A 176 -47.67 1.99 14.80
CA TYR A 176 -47.67 3.03 13.76
C TYR A 176 -46.57 2.82 12.72
N PHE A 177 -45.39 2.36 13.16
CA PHE A 177 -44.23 2.21 12.31
C PHE A 177 -43.90 0.77 11.90
N ARG A 178 -44.87 -0.16 11.92
CA ARG A 178 -44.63 -1.59 11.60
C ARG A 178 -43.87 -1.82 10.29
N GLU A 179 -44.09 -0.97 9.29
CA GLU A 179 -43.45 -1.07 7.97
C GLU A 179 -42.17 -0.22 7.84
N ASN A 180 -41.85 0.62 8.83
CA ASN A 180 -40.66 1.46 8.83
C ASN A 180 -39.55 0.84 9.71
N ALA A 181 -38.71 0.00 9.11
CA ALA A 181 -37.64 -0.72 9.80
C ALA A 181 -36.65 0.20 10.54
N GLN A 182 -36.35 1.38 9.98
CA GLN A 182 -35.47 2.36 10.64
C GLN A 182 -36.11 2.89 11.92
N MET A 183 -37.39 3.25 11.84
CA MET A 183 -38.13 3.79 12.98
C MET A 183 -38.38 2.73 14.06
N ILE A 184 -38.64 1.46 13.69
CA ILE A 184 -38.67 0.33 14.63
C ILE A 184 -37.34 0.18 15.37
N THR A 185 -36.22 0.29 14.66
CA THR A 185 -34.88 0.21 15.27
C THR A 185 -34.67 1.35 16.26
N VAL A 186 -35.07 2.58 15.92
CA VAL A 186 -35.00 3.72 16.84
C VAL A 186 -35.89 3.52 18.07
N ILE A 187 -37.13 3.05 17.89
CA ILE A 187 -38.05 2.77 19.00
C ILE A 187 -37.45 1.71 19.94
N GLN A 188 -36.87 0.64 19.39
CA GLN A 188 -36.18 -0.38 20.18
C GLN A 188 -34.96 0.17 20.93
N LYS A 189 -34.17 1.07 20.32
CA LYS A 189 -33.07 1.73 21.03
C LYS A 189 -33.57 2.62 22.17
N CYS A 190 -34.64 3.36 21.97
CA CYS A 190 -35.24 4.20 23.01
C CYS A 190 -35.86 3.38 24.15
N GLU A 191 -36.49 2.26 23.82
CA GLU A 191 -37.02 1.28 24.80
C GLU A 191 -35.87 0.61 25.57
N ASN A 192 -34.81 0.19 24.90
CA ASN A 192 -33.60 -0.30 25.57
C ASN A 192 -32.98 0.77 26.49
N ALA A 193 -33.02 2.03 26.08
CA ALA A 193 -32.51 3.13 26.89
C ALA A 193 -33.36 3.43 28.14
N SER A 194 -34.67 3.13 28.12
CA SER A 194 -35.50 3.22 29.34
C SER A 194 -35.15 2.12 30.35
N GLU A 195 -34.50 1.04 29.90
CA GLU A 195 -33.94 -0.03 30.74
C GLU A 195 -32.49 0.25 31.21
N GLY A 196 -31.95 1.43 30.92
CA GLY A 196 -30.58 1.82 31.32
C GLY A 196 -29.48 1.36 30.35
N LYS A 197 -29.82 1.03 29.09
CA LYS A 197 -28.83 0.81 28.03
C LYS A 197 -28.48 2.11 27.31
N ILE A 198 -27.30 2.16 26.71
CA ILE A 198 -26.86 3.30 25.91
C ILE A 198 -27.74 3.53 24.66
N LEU A 199 -28.06 4.79 24.38
CA LEU A 199 -28.89 5.20 23.24
C LEU A 199 -28.15 5.04 21.89
N GLY A 200 -26.82 5.18 21.90
CA GLY A 200 -25.97 5.18 20.70
C GLY A 200 -25.89 6.57 20.04
N ASP A 201 -25.76 6.62 18.72
CA ASP A 201 -25.73 7.85 17.91
C ASP A 201 -27.07 8.62 18.01
N SER A 202 -27.15 9.53 18.99
CA SER A 202 -28.34 10.32 19.31
C SER A 202 -28.71 11.29 18.19
N THR A 203 -27.72 11.82 17.46
CA THR A 203 -27.93 12.76 16.35
C THR A 203 -28.69 12.08 15.22
N LYS A 204 -28.25 10.89 14.80
CA LYS A 204 -28.95 10.12 13.77
C LYS A 204 -30.34 9.67 14.21
N ILE A 205 -30.51 9.34 15.49
CA ILE A 205 -31.81 9.00 16.07
C ILE A 205 -32.77 10.20 16.00
N GLU A 206 -32.31 11.40 16.36
CA GLU A 206 -33.10 12.62 16.32
C GLU A 206 -33.49 13.01 14.89
N GLU A 207 -32.60 12.85 13.92
CA GLU A 207 -32.88 13.08 12.50
C GLU A 207 -34.01 12.18 11.99
N ILE A 208 -33.94 10.88 12.27
CA ILE A 208 -34.95 9.90 11.84
C ILE A 208 -36.32 10.25 12.45
N VAL A 209 -36.36 10.56 13.76
CA VAL A 209 -37.62 10.91 14.44
C VAL A 209 -38.18 12.24 13.95
N THR A 210 -37.33 13.22 13.71
CA THR A 210 -37.76 14.52 13.19
C THR A 210 -38.34 14.40 11.78
N ALA A 211 -37.76 13.56 10.92
CA ALA A 211 -38.30 13.26 9.61
C ALA A 211 -39.65 12.52 9.70
N ALA A 212 -39.75 11.52 10.58
CA ALA A 212 -41.00 10.79 10.81
C ALA A 212 -42.12 11.71 11.31
N LEU A 213 -41.81 12.63 12.22
CA LEU A 213 -42.74 13.64 12.72
C LEU A 213 -43.22 14.56 11.59
N ALA A 214 -42.30 15.08 10.76
CA ALA A 214 -42.65 15.93 9.64
C ALA A 214 -43.59 15.24 8.64
N ASN A 215 -43.35 13.96 8.35
CA ASN A 215 -44.21 13.16 7.48
C ASN A 215 -45.60 12.96 8.07
N ALA A 216 -45.70 12.57 9.36
CA ALA A 216 -46.99 12.37 10.03
C ALA A 216 -47.82 13.67 10.08
N VAL A 217 -47.17 14.81 10.33
CA VAL A 217 -47.81 16.14 10.29
C VAL A 217 -48.29 16.47 8.87
N ALA A 218 -47.49 16.22 7.83
CA ALA A 218 -47.88 16.47 6.45
C ALA A 218 -49.08 15.61 6.01
N GLU A 219 -49.11 14.33 6.36
CA GLU A 219 -50.26 13.44 6.10
C GLU A 219 -51.52 13.94 6.81
N ARG A 220 -51.40 14.38 8.07
CA ARG A 220 -52.49 14.98 8.83
C ARG A 220 -53.01 16.25 8.16
N GLU A 221 -52.14 17.10 7.63
CA GLU A 221 -52.54 18.30 6.87
C GLU A 221 -53.28 17.98 5.58
N ILE A 222 -52.89 16.90 4.88
CA ILE A 222 -53.60 16.44 3.66
C ILE A 222 -55.02 16.01 4.02
N ILE A 223 -55.19 15.19 5.05
CA ILE A 223 -56.51 14.72 5.50
C ILE A 223 -57.36 15.92 5.98
N GLN A 224 -56.75 16.89 6.66
CA GLN A 224 -57.45 18.11 7.07
C GLN A 224 -57.95 18.94 5.88
N LYS A 225 -57.17 19.03 4.79
CA LYS A 225 -57.62 19.72 3.57
C LYS A 225 -58.80 19.01 2.92
N GLU A 226 -58.76 17.67 2.85
CA GLU A 226 -59.88 16.88 2.33
C GLU A 226 -61.15 17.05 3.20
N TYR A 227 -60.99 17.07 4.52
CA TYR A 227 -62.09 17.35 5.44
C TYR A 227 -62.71 18.74 5.19
N ASN A 228 -61.88 19.77 5.02
CA ASN A 228 -62.34 21.14 4.76
C ASN A 228 -63.02 21.27 3.38
N ASP A 229 -62.57 20.52 2.37
CA ASP A 229 -63.25 20.47 1.07
C ASP A 229 -64.63 19.82 1.17
N LEU A 230 -64.75 18.72 1.93
CA LEU A 230 -66.04 18.09 2.22
C LEU A 230 -66.98 19.05 2.95
N GLU A 231 -66.48 19.83 3.90
CA GLU A 231 -67.27 20.87 4.59
C GLU A 231 -67.84 21.90 3.60
N LEU A 232 -67.03 22.34 2.64
CA LEU A 232 -67.45 23.26 1.58
C LEU A 232 -68.50 22.62 0.64
N GLN A 233 -68.31 21.36 0.25
CA GLN A 233 -69.28 20.62 -0.57
C GLN A 233 -70.62 20.44 0.16
N ILE A 234 -70.60 20.11 1.46
CA ILE A 234 -71.81 19.99 2.30
C ILE A 234 -72.53 21.34 2.39
N SER A 235 -71.78 22.42 2.58
CA SER A 235 -72.33 23.78 2.59
C SER A 235 -73.04 24.11 1.26
N ASN A 236 -72.42 23.76 0.12
CA ASN A 236 -73.03 23.96 -1.21
C ASN A 236 -74.32 23.14 -1.38
N CYS A 237 -74.35 21.89 -0.94
CA CYS A 237 -75.58 21.08 -0.95
C CYS A 237 -76.67 21.72 -0.08
N ASN A 238 -76.33 22.24 1.11
CA ASN A 238 -77.30 22.92 1.97
C ASN A 238 -77.91 24.16 1.30
N THR A 239 -77.09 24.99 0.65
CA THR A 239 -77.57 26.15 -0.13
C THR A 239 -78.50 25.70 -1.25
N ARG A 240 -78.11 24.69 -2.02
CA ARG A 240 -78.90 24.18 -3.16
C ARG A 240 -80.23 23.57 -2.72
N ILE A 241 -80.25 22.82 -1.62
CA ILE A 241 -81.49 22.30 -1.01
C ILE A 241 -82.40 23.47 -0.57
N HIS A 242 -81.83 24.53 0.00
CA HIS A 242 -82.58 25.72 0.40
C HIS A 242 -83.19 26.43 -0.81
N ASP A 243 -82.41 26.68 -1.86
CA ASP A 243 -82.87 27.33 -3.08
C ASP A 243 -83.99 26.53 -3.77
N ILE A 244 -83.82 25.21 -3.93
CA ILE A 244 -84.86 24.33 -4.47
C ILE A 244 -86.12 24.38 -3.59
N SER A 245 -85.97 24.49 -2.27
CA SER A 245 -87.12 24.59 -1.36
C SER A 245 -87.89 25.90 -1.53
N LEU A 246 -87.20 27.01 -1.83
CA LEU A 246 -87.83 28.28 -2.18
C LEU A 246 -88.58 28.20 -3.51
N ASP A 247 -87.98 27.56 -4.52
CA ASP A 247 -88.59 27.38 -5.85
C ASP A 247 -89.82 26.46 -5.83
N ILE A 248 -89.85 25.48 -4.91
CA ILE A 248 -91.00 24.59 -4.72
C ILE A 248 -92.20 25.32 -4.06
N TYR A 249 -91.94 26.25 -3.16
CA TYR A 249 -92.97 26.92 -2.33
C TYR A 249 -94.18 27.50 -3.10
N PRO A 250 -94.03 28.18 -4.25
CA PRO A 250 -95.16 28.73 -5.01
C PRO A 250 -95.89 27.71 -5.91
N LEU A 251 -95.41 26.48 -6.03
CA LEU A 251 -95.91 25.51 -7.02
C LEU A 251 -97.07 24.66 -6.48
N ALA A 252 -98.03 24.33 -7.35
CA ALA A 252 -99.07 23.36 -7.03
C ALA A 252 -98.49 21.94 -6.95
N THR A 253 -98.79 21.21 -5.86
CA THR A 253 -98.26 19.86 -5.54
C THR A 253 -98.52 18.79 -6.61
N LYS A 254 -99.53 18.97 -7.48
CA LYS A 254 -99.81 18.04 -8.60
C LYS A 254 -99.10 18.43 -9.90
N SER A 255 -98.42 19.57 -9.95
CA SER A 255 -97.75 20.04 -11.16
C SER A 255 -96.53 19.17 -11.50
N LYS A 256 -96.23 19.06 -12.80
CA LYS A 256 -95.03 18.34 -13.29
C LYS A 256 -93.73 18.99 -12.78
N ALA A 257 -93.72 20.32 -12.68
CA ALA A 257 -92.58 21.09 -12.17
C ALA A 257 -92.29 20.78 -10.70
N PHE A 258 -93.33 20.73 -9.85
CA PHE A 258 -93.20 20.36 -8.43
C PHE A 258 -92.53 19.00 -8.26
N LYS A 259 -93.04 17.95 -8.92
CA LYS A 259 -92.50 16.59 -8.81
C LYS A 259 -91.05 16.47 -9.29
N SER A 260 -90.65 17.28 -10.29
CA SER A 260 -89.29 17.29 -10.80
C SER A 260 -88.31 17.91 -9.80
N LEU A 261 -88.65 19.07 -9.24
CA LEU A 261 -87.83 19.76 -8.25
C LEU A 261 -87.77 18.99 -6.93
N GLU A 262 -88.86 18.34 -6.54
CA GLU A 262 -88.90 17.47 -5.36
C GLU A 262 -87.93 16.28 -5.50
N ALA A 263 -87.91 15.63 -6.66
CA ALA A 263 -86.95 14.56 -6.95
C ALA A 263 -85.49 15.05 -6.98
N GLU A 264 -85.24 16.27 -7.47
CA GLU A 264 -83.90 16.88 -7.44
C GLU A 264 -83.45 17.20 -6.01
N LYS A 265 -84.35 17.76 -5.19
CA LYS A 265 -84.10 18.01 -3.76
C LYS A 265 -83.75 16.71 -3.03
N ASP A 266 -84.49 15.64 -3.28
CA ASP A 266 -84.24 14.33 -2.64
C ASP A 266 -82.88 13.74 -3.06
N LEU A 267 -82.44 13.98 -4.31
CA LEU A 267 -81.11 13.59 -4.78
C LEU A 267 -80.01 14.38 -4.06
N GLU A 268 -80.17 15.71 -3.93
CA GLU A 268 -79.21 16.55 -3.20
C GLU A 268 -79.16 16.21 -1.70
N ILE A 269 -80.30 15.87 -1.08
CA ILE A 269 -80.34 15.39 0.31
C ILE A 269 -79.52 14.10 0.46
N LYS A 270 -79.70 13.13 -0.44
CA LYS A 270 -78.90 11.88 -0.43
C LYS A 270 -77.42 12.15 -0.64
N ARG A 271 -77.06 13.07 -1.55
CA ARG A 271 -75.67 13.47 -1.76
C ARG A 271 -75.06 14.05 -0.49
N ARG A 272 -75.77 14.94 0.20
CA ARG A 272 -75.35 15.52 1.47
C ARG A 272 -75.15 14.44 2.55
N GLU A 273 -76.05 13.46 2.64
CA GLU A 273 -75.91 12.34 3.59
C GLU A 273 -74.64 11.52 3.33
N THR A 274 -74.32 11.22 2.07
CA THR A 274 -73.07 10.56 1.70
C THR A 274 -71.84 11.36 2.10
N LEU A 275 -71.83 12.67 1.82
CA LEU A 275 -70.72 13.56 2.17
C LEU A 275 -70.52 13.67 3.69
N LEU A 276 -71.61 13.68 4.47
CA LEU A 276 -71.54 13.69 5.94
C LEU A 276 -70.91 12.40 6.50
N ILE A 277 -71.22 11.25 5.91
CA ILE A 277 -70.60 9.98 6.27
C ILE A 277 -69.10 10.04 5.97
N GLU A 278 -68.71 10.52 4.79
CA GLU A 278 -67.30 10.68 4.40
C GLU A 278 -66.56 11.66 5.32
N GLN A 279 -67.19 12.79 5.65
CA GLN A 279 -66.63 13.77 6.60
C GLN A 279 -66.40 13.15 7.98
N SER A 280 -67.35 12.34 8.48
CA SER A 280 -67.20 11.66 9.77
C SER A 280 -66.06 10.64 9.76
N ALA A 281 -65.85 9.94 8.64
CA ALA A 281 -64.72 9.03 8.46
C ALA A 281 -63.39 9.80 8.46
N LYS A 282 -63.31 10.92 7.74
CA LYS A 282 -62.12 11.79 7.73
C LYS A 282 -61.81 12.38 9.11
N GLN A 283 -62.82 12.75 9.90
CA GLN A 283 -62.61 13.22 11.27
C GLN A 283 -61.99 12.12 12.16
N LEU A 284 -62.41 10.86 11.99
CA LEU A 284 -61.79 9.74 12.70
C LEU A 284 -60.32 9.56 12.28
N ASP A 285 -60.01 9.72 11.00
CA ASP A 285 -58.64 9.63 10.51
C ASP A 285 -57.76 10.79 11.00
N ILE A 286 -58.30 12.02 11.09
CA ILE A 286 -57.62 13.16 11.74
C ILE A 286 -57.30 12.83 13.20
N ASN A 287 -58.27 12.34 13.96
CA ASN A 287 -58.06 12.01 15.37
C ASN A 287 -56.98 10.94 15.55
N LYS A 288 -56.96 9.90 14.69
CA LYS A 288 -55.90 8.88 14.71
C LYS A 288 -54.53 9.46 14.40
N LYS A 289 -54.44 10.38 13.43
CA LYS A 289 -53.17 11.04 13.06
C LYS A 289 -52.71 12.03 14.12
N ASP A 290 -53.62 12.75 14.77
CA ASP A 290 -53.30 13.63 15.91
C ASP A 290 -52.74 12.80 17.08
N ASP A 291 -53.30 11.62 17.35
CA ASP A 291 -52.74 10.67 18.32
C ASP A 291 -51.34 10.16 17.91
N GLU A 292 -51.13 9.81 16.64
CA GLU A 292 -49.82 9.39 16.11
C GLU A 292 -48.76 10.50 16.27
N VAL A 293 -49.08 11.72 15.85
CA VAL A 293 -48.19 12.89 15.98
C VAL A 293 -47.87 13.18 17.45
N LYS A 294 -48.83 13.01 18.36
CA LYS A 294 -48.61 13.16 19.79
C LYS A 294 -47.61 12.13 20.33
N GLU A 295 -47.74 10.85 19.96
CA GLU A 295 -46.79 9.81 20.38
C GLU A 295 -45.40 10.04 19.80
N ILE A 296 -45.28 10.45 18.53
CA ILE A 296 -43.98 10.76 17.90
C ILE A 296 -43.31 11.95 18.61
N ASN A 297 -44.09 12.98 18.98
CA ASN A 297 -43.57 14.10 19.77
C ASN A 297 -43.12 13.68 21.16
N ALA A 298 -43.85 12.78 21.83
CA ALA A 298 -43.41 12.22 23.11
C ALA A 298 -42.06 11.49 22.96
N LEU A 299 -41.91 10.68 21.90
CA LEU A 299 -40.63 10.03 21.56
C LEU A 299 -39.52 11.03 21.30
N LYS A 300 -39.78 12.09 20.53
CA LYS A 300 -38.80 13.15 20.25
C LYS A 300 -38.34 13.84 21.53
N ASN A 301 -39.26 14.19 22.42
CA ASN A 301 -38.92 14.82 23.69
C ASN A 301 -38.12 13.88 24.59
N TYR A 302 -38.49 12.60 24.64
CA TYR A 302 -37.74 11.59 25.37
C TYR A 302 -36.30 11.47 24.87
N ILE A 303 -36.11 11.43 23.54
CA ILE A 303 -34.78 11.43 22.93
C ILE A 303 -34.02 12.70 23.30
N TRP A 304 -34.64 13.88 23.22
CA TRP A 304 -33.98 15.14 23.55
C TRP A 304 -33.47 15.17 25.01
N VAL A 305 -34.30 14.72 25.96
CA VAL A 305 -33.91 14.63 27.38
C VAL A 305 -32.74 13.67 27.57
N LYS A 306 -32.79 12.49 26.95
CA LYS A 306 -31.71 11.49 27.06
C LYS A 306 -30.45 11.90 26.31
N ALA A 307 -30.57 12.55 25.15
CA ALA A 307 -29.46 12.94 24.29
C ALA A 307 -28.60 14.05 24.90
N ASN A 308 -29.18 14.88 25.77
CA ASN A 308 -28.51 16.02 26.36
C ASN A 308 -27.82 15.70 27.70
N THR A 309 -27.62 14.43 28.02
CA THR A 309 -26.78 13.99 29.15
C THR A 309 -25.34 13.76 28.70
N ALA A 310 -24.38 13.96 29.60
CA ALA A 310 -22.97 13.72 29.32
C ALA A 310 -22.70 12.29 28.83
N GLU A 311 -23.37 11.29 29.42
CA GLU A 311 -23.30 9.89 28.96
C GLU A 311 -23.74 9.75 27.50
N SER A 312 -24.90 10.32 27.14
CA SER A 312 -25.40 10.17 25.78
C SER A 312 -24.57 10.93 24.77
N ILE A 313 -23.98 12.07 25.13
CA ILE A 313 -23.06 12.82 24.26
C ILE A 313 -21.82 11.96 23.99
N LEU A 314 -21.19 11.40 25.03
CA LEU A 314 -20.02 10.53 24.90
C LEU A 314 -20.34 9.27 24.09
N SER A 315 -21.42 8.56 24.43
CA SER A 315 -21.84 7.36 23.70
C SER A 315 -22.19 7.68 22.24
N SER A 316 -22.76 8.85 21.95
CA SER A 316 -23.09 9.26 20.59
C SER A 316 -21.82 9.48 19.77
N LYS A 317 -20.84 10.20 20.31
CA LYS A 317 -19.55 10.42 19.63
C LYS A 317 -18.79 9.11 19.40
N PHE A 318 -18.73 8.20 20.39
CA PHE A 318 -18.12 6.88 20.17
C PHE A 318 -18.84 6.06 19.10
N ALA A 319 -20.17 6.11 19.04
CA ALA A 319 -20.94 5.45 17.99
C ALA A 319 -20.66 6.05 16.59
N GLN A 320 -20.50 7.37 16.50
CA GLN A 320 -20.13 8.05 15.26
C GLN A 320 -18.72 7.66 14.81
N ILE A 321 -17.75 7.57 15.73
CA ILE A 321 -16.40 7.06 15.44
C ILE A 321 -16.48 5.64 14.86
N LEU A 322 -17.24 4.73 15.49
CA LEU A 322 -17.42 3.37 14.98
C LEU A 322 -18.06 3.35 13.59
N ALA A 323 -18.99 4.25 13.29
CA ALA A 323 -19.60 4.35 11.97
C ALA A 323 -18.59 4.81 10.91
N GLU A 324 -17.73 5.79 11.22
CA GLU A 324 -16.66 6.25 10.33
C GLU A 324 -15.64 5.15 10.04
N LEU A 325 -15.28 4.37 11.06
CA LEU A 325 -14.32 3.28 10.96
C LEU A 325 -14.87 2.00 10.32
N GLY A 326 -16.17 1.74 10.49
CA GLY A 326 -16.86 0.57 9.96
C GLY A 326 -17.26 0.70 8.48
N SER A 327 -17.03 1.85 7.86
CA SER A 327 -17.29 2.07 6.44
C SER A 327 -16.31 1.31 5.54
N THR A 328 -16.68 1.06 4.28
CA THR A 328 -15.79 0.42 3.28
C THR A 328 -14.49 1.19 3.02
N SER A 329 -14.47 2.48 3.37
CA SER A 329 -13.30 3.35 3.29
C SER A 329 -13.17 4.10 4.62
N PRO A 330 -12.57 3.48 5.65
CA PRO A 330 -12.52 4.03 7.00
C PRO A 330 -11.96 5.45 7.02
N ASN A 331 -12.72 6.40 7.58
CA ASN A 331 -12.30 7.79 7.67
C ASN A 331 -11.64 8.07 9.02
N VAL A 332 -10.37 7.67 9.14
CA VAL A 332 -9.57 7.80 10.36
C VAL A 332 -9.40 9.28 10.78
N ASN A 333 -9.38 10.21 9.82
CA ASN A 333 -9.27 11.65 10.13
C ASN A 333 -10.51 12.18 10.83
N ASN A 334 -11.71 11.87 10.33
CA ASN A 334 -12.95 12.30 10.97
C ASN A 334 -13.13 11.62 12.34
N ALA A 335 -12.80 10.34 12.43
CA ALA A 335 -12.77 9.61 13.69
C ALA A 335 -11.86 10.27 14.74
N ASN A 336 -10.69 10.77 14.33
CA ASN A 336 -9.78 11.48 15.22
C ASN A 336 -10.33 12.85 15.66
N VAL A 337 -11.01 13.58 14.78
CA VAL A 337 -11.69 14.85 15.15
C VAL A 337 -12.78 14.59 16.20
N LEU A 338 -13.59 13.55 16.01
CA LEU A 338 -14.60 13.15 17.00
C LEU A 338 -13.97 12.77 18.35
N ALA A 339 -12.79 12.14 18.35
CA ALA A 339 -12.05 11.85 19.58
C ALA A 339 -11.54 13.13 20.28
N ASP A 340 -11.09 14.14 19.53
CA ASP A 340 -10.72 15.45 20.10
C ASP A 340 -11.93 16.14 20.75
N GLU A 341 -13.10 16.04 20.12
CA GLU A 341 -14.35 16.57 20.69
C GLU A 341 -14.74 15.85 21.99
N ILE A 342 -14.54 14.52 22.07
CA ILE A 342 -14.73 13.75 23.31
C ILE A 342 -13.80 14.26 24.41
N CYS A 343 -12.51 14.48 24.12
CA CYS A 343 -11.57 15.06 25.10
C CYS A 343 -12.04 16.41 25.61
N THR A 344 -12.52 17.27 24.71
CA THR A 344 -13.02 18.61 25.07
C THR A 344 -14.23 18.52 25.99
N GLU A 345 -15.19 17.64 25.68
CA GLU A 345 -16.39 17.40 26.48
C GLU A 345 -16.09 16.80 27.86
N LEU A 346 -15.13 15.86 27.93
CA LEU A 346 -14.70 15.29 29.21
C LEU A 346 -14.05 16.36 30.09
N ILE A 347 -13.21 17.23 29.53
CA ILE A 347 -12.54 18.29 30.28
C ILE A 347 -13.55 19.31 30.81
N SER A 348 -14.55 19.72 30.02
CA SER A 348 -15.60 20.64 30.49
C SER A 348 -16.41 20.01 31.63
N THR A 349 -16.84 18.76 31.45
CA THR A 349 -17.65 18.05 32.46
C THR A 349 -16.87 17.80 33.76
N MET A 350 -15.57 17.49 33.69
CA MET A 350 -14.72 17.31 34.87
C MET A 350 -14.51 18.59 35.67
N GLN A 351 -14.52 19.77 35.03
CA GLN A 351 -14.44 21.05 35.73
C GLN A 351 -15.69 21.35 36.55
N GLU A 352 -16.85 20.83 36.12
CA GLU A 352 -18.14 21.02 36.80
C GLU A 352 -18.36 20.00 37.93
N ASP A 353 -17.95 18.74 37.74
CA ASP A 353 -18.26 17.63 38.67
C ASP A 353 -17.15 17.32 39.71
N GLY A 354 -16.11 18.15 39.80
CA GLY A 354 -15.11 18.07 40.88
C GLY A 354 -14.15 16.87 40.84
N GLY A 355 -13.97 16.24 39.67
CA GLY A 355 -12.95 15.20 39.45
C GLY A 355 -13.41 13.77 39.71
N ASN A 356 -14.50 13.34 39.09
CA ASN A 356 -14.91 11.94 39.07
C ASN A 356 -13.83 11.06 38.39
N LEU A 357 -13.37 10.01 39.09
CA LEU A 357 -12.35 9.08 38.60
C LEU A 357 -12.75 8.42 37.27
N LYS A 358 -14.04 8.18 37.03
CA LYS A 358 -14.53 7.58 35.78
C LYS A 358 -14.29 8.47 34.56
N TYR A 359 -14.49 9.79 34.67
CA TYR A 359 -14.18 10.71 33.57
C TYR A 359 -12.67 10.74 33.28
N THR A 360 -11.83 10.56 34.30
CA THR A 360 -10.37 10.49 34.14
C THR A 360 -9.96 9.21 33.39
N GLU A 361 -10.57 8.07 33.71
CA GLU A 361 -10.35 6.79 33.02
C GLU A 361 -10.76 6.86 31.54
N ILE A 362 -11.91 7.47 31.23
CA ILE A 362 -12.34 7.66 29.83
C ILE A 362 -11.38 8.62 29.11
N LEU A 363 -10.92 9.69 29.76
CA LEU A 363 -9.97 10.62 29.17
C LEU A 363 -8.64 9.92 28.83
N GLU A 364 -8.08 9.14 29.75
CA GLU A 364 -6.85 8.37 29.51
C GLU A 364 -7.03 7.39 28.34
N GLY A 365 -8.15 6.67 28.31
CA GLY A 365 -8.47 5.78 27.20
C GLY A 365 -8.64 6.52 25.87
N ASN A 366 -9.20 7.74 25.88
CA ASN A 366 -9.35 8.54 24.67
C ASN A 366 -8.02 9.13 24.17
N LEU A 367 -7.08 9.45 25.08
CA LEU A 367 -5.70 9.82 24.69
C LEU A 367 -4.99 8.64 24.01
N LYS A 368 -5.17 7.42 24.53
CA LYS A 368 -4.67 6.19 23.88
C LYS A 368 -5.33 5.98 22.52
N LEU A 369 -6.63 6.28 22.39
CA LEU A 369 -7.35 6.20 21.13
C LEU A 369 -6.77 7.15 20.07
N GLN A 370 -6.45 8.40 20.44
CA GLN A 370 -5.78 9.36 19.54
C GLN A 370 -4.40 8.87 19.09
N GLU A 371 -3.64 8.24 19.98
CA GLU A 371 -2.36 7.62 19.61
C GLU A 371 -2.54 6.52 18.56
N LEU A 372 -3.52 5.64 18.75
CA LEU A 372 -3.84 4.60 17.77
C LEU A 372 -4.35 5.17 16.44
N PHE A 373 -5.12 6.27 16.45
CA PHE A 373 -5.51 6.95 15.21
C PHE A 373 -4.33 7.54 14.46
N ARG A 374 -3.34 8.08 15.18
CA ARG A 374 -2.10 8.54 14.56
C ARG A 374 -1.34 7.39 13.91
N GLU A 375 -1.25 6.22 14.55
CA GLU A 375 -0.66 5.02 13.94
C GLU A 375 -1.43 4.56 12.70
N LEU A 376 -2.77 4.49 12.76
CA LEU A 376 -3.60 4.16 11.60
C LEU A 376 -3.40 5.13 10.43
N ASN A 377 -3.28 6.43 10.72
CA ASN A 377 -2.99 7.45 9.70
C ASN A 377 -1.60 7.28 9.10
N GLN A 378 -0.60 6.89 9.89
CA GLN A 378 0.74 6.56 9.38
C GLN A 378 0.67 5.35 8.44
N ILE A 379 0.00 4.27 8.83
CA ILE A 379 -0.20 3.08 8.00
C ILE A 379 -0.96 3.44 6.72
N ARG A 380 -2.00 4.27 6.82
CA ARG A 380 -2.78 4.75 5.68
C ARG A 380 -1.92 5.55 4.69
N SER A 381 -0.97 6.35 5.18
CA SER A 381 -0.02 7.06 4.31
C SER A 381 0.87 6.09 3.51
N VAL A 382 1.23 4.94 4.10
CA VAL A 382 1.98 3.88 3.42
C VAL A 382 1.10 3.17 2.39
N GLN A 383 -0.16 2.87 2.71
CA GLN A 383 -1.12 2.32 1.76
C GLN A 383 -1.32 3.25 0.56
N ILE A 384 -1.45 4.57 0.79
CA ILE A 384 -1.55 5.57 -0.27
C ILE A 384 -0.32 5.53 -1.17
N TYR A 385 0.89 5.60 -0.60
CA TYR A 385 2.15 5.48 -1.32
C TYR A 385 2.25 4.19 -2.18
N CYS A 386 1.74 3.07 -1.66
CA CYS A 386 1.71 1.81 -2.40
C CYS A 386 0.66 1.82 -3.52
N SER A 387 -0.53 2.36 -3.24
CA SER A 387 -1.68 2.40 -4.15
C SER A 387 -1.57 3.45 -5.27
N GLU A 388 -0.69 4.46 -5.12
CA GLU A 388 -0.33 5.44 -6.17
C GLU A 388 0.43 4.81 -7.36
N SER A 389 0.14 3.55 -7.67
CA SER A 389 0.61 2.86 -8.86
C SER A 389 0.02 3.48 -10.13
N ALA A 390 0.91 3.94 -11.02
CA ALA A 390 0.72 4.03 -12.47
C ALA A 390 0.22 5.33 -13.14
N SER A 391 0.28 6.52 -12.51
CA SER A 391 0.15 7.78 -13.27
C SER A 391 1.27 8.78 -12.99
N ASP A 392 2.18 8.87 -13.96
CA ASP A 392 3.19 9.91 -14.23
C ASP A 392 4.46 10.06 -13.37
N THR A 393 4.56 9.51 -12.15
CA THR A 393 5.76 9.64 -11.27
C THR A 393 6.57 8.36 -11.03
N ASP A 394 6.27 7.25 -11.72
CA ASP A 394 6.97 5.98 -11.50
C ASP A 394 8.43 6.05 -11.97
N ILE A 395 9.37 6.00 -11.01
CA ILE A 395 10.82 5.89 -11.25
C ILE A 395 11.13 4.78 -12.26
N CYS A 396 10.34 3.70 -12.29
CA CYS A 396 10.51 2.62 -13.27
C CYS A 396 10.29 3.10 -14.72
N ARG A 397 9.22 3.87 -14.96
CA ARG A 397 8.91 4.41 -16.30
C ARG A 397 9.91 5.50 -16.70
N THR A 398 10.26 6.38 -15.76
CA THR A 398 11.25 7.43 -16.02
C THR A 398 12.58 6.77 -16.38
N THR A 399 13.02 5.76 -15.64
CA THR A 399 14.31 5.10 -15.88
C THR A 399 14.31 4.27 -17.17
N GLU A 400 13.18 3.66 -17.57
CA GLU A 400 13.01 3.05 -18.91
C GLU A 400 13.30 4.03 -20.05
N GLN A 401 13.00 5.32 -19.89
CA GLN A 401 13.30 6.35 -20.89
C GLN A 401 14.79 6.76 -20.89
N TRP A 402 15.49 6.61 -19.77
CA TRP A 402 16.91 6.96 -19.63
C TRP A 402 17.84 5.85 -20.15
N VAL A 403 17.35 4.60 -20.21
CA VAL A 403 18.09 3.47 -20.78
C VAL A 403 18.04 3.52 -22.31
N GLY A 404 18.78 4.48 -22.86
CA GLY A 404 19.22 4.49 -24.25
C GLY A 404 20.46 3.61 -24.48
N LEU A 405 20.85 3.40 -25.74
CA LEU A 405 21.99 2.53 -26.11
C LEU A 405 23.35 2.99 -25.52
N PHE A 406 23.51 4.28 -25.15
CA PHE A 406 24.75 4.84 -24.59
C PHE A 406 24.50 6.09 -23.71
N PRO A 407 24.15 5.93 -22.41
CA PRO A 407 23.95 7.07 -21.51
C PRO A 407 25.29 7.74 -21.13
N THR A 408 25.29 9.07 -21.04
CA THR A 408 26.42 9.89 -20.59
C THR A 408 26.72 9.69 -19.10
N SER A 409 27.91 10.08 -18.64
CA SER A 409 28.27 9.97 -17.22
C SER A 409 27.36 10.77 -16.29
N GLU A 410 26.92 11.95 -16.74
CA GLU A 410 25.98 12.81 -16.01
C GLU A 410 24.59 12.18 -15.92
N GLU A 411 24.10 11.57 -17.01
CA GLU A 411 22.83 10.85 -17.01
C GLU A 411 22.85 9.63 -16.08
N LYS A 412 23.98 8.89 -16.06
CA LYS A 412 24.19 7.77 -15.14
C LYS A 412 24.16 8.22 -13.67
N GLU A 413 24.72 9.38 -13.35
CA GLU A 413 24.72 9.92 -11.98
C GLU A 413 23.33 10.40 -11.55
N GLN A 414 22.62 11.12 -12.41
CA GLN A 414 21.25 11.54 -12.17
C GLN A 414 20.30 10.34 -11.98
N TRP A 415 20.47 9.29 -12.78
CA TRP A 415 19.75 8.01 -12.61
C TRP A 415 20.03 7.37 -11.24
N ARG A 416 21.31 7.30 -10.82
CA ARG A 416 21.68 6.75 -9.50
C ARG A 416 21.04 7.55 -8.36
N ASN A 417 21.12 8.87 -8.41
CA ASN A 417 20.54 9.74 -7.38
C ASN A 417 19.03 9.57 -7.28
N SER A 418 18.33 9.51 -8.42
CA SER A 418 16.87 9.34 -8.46
C SER A 418 16.45 8.01 -7.83
N TRP A 419 17.12 6.90 -8.18
CA TRP A 419 16.85 5.61 -7.53
C TRP A 419 17.18 5.63 -6.04
N ASN A 420 18.28 6.26 -5.65
CA ASN A 420 18.69 6.35 -4.26
C ASN A 420 17.62 7.04 -3.40
N ASP A 421 17.07 8.15 -3.89
CA ASP A 421 15.99 8.87 -3.22
C ASP A 421 14.74 8.00 -3.06
N GLU A 422 14.37 7.25 -4.10
CA GLU A 422 13.22 6.32 -4.05
C GLU A 422 13.43 5.16 -3.07
N PHE A 423 14.63 4.57 -3.02
CA PHE A 423 14.92 3.55 -2.01
C PHE A 423 14.90 4.12 -0.58
N VAL A 424 15.30 5.39 -0.39
CA VAL A 424 15.18 6.07 0.90
C VAL A 424 13.71 6.24 1.28
N VAL A 425 12.85 6.66 0.35
CA VAL A 425 11.40 6.80 0.57
C VAL A 425 10.76 5.44 0.89
N LEU A 426 11.04 4.39 0.10
CA LEU A 426 10.53 3.04 0.33
C LEU A 426 10.92 2.53 1.72
N LYS A 427 12.20 2.65 2.07
CA LYS A 427 12.73 2.26 3.39
C LYS A 427 12.14 3.05 4.54
N SER A 428 11.93 4.35 4.35
CA SER A 428 11.25 5.21 5.33
C SER A 428 9.81 4.75 5.57
N ASN A 429 9.08 4.38 4.51
CA ASN A 429 7.72 3.87 4.63
C ASN A 429 7.66 2.50 5.32
N ILE A 430 8.66 1.63 5.15
CA ILE A 430 8.77 0.40 5.94
C ILE A 430 8.81 0.72 7.44
N TYR A 431 9.62 1.70 7.88
CA TYR A 431 9.74 2.07 9.30
C TYR A 431 8.48 2.69 9.91
N LYS A 432 7.55 3.19 9.10
CA LYS A 432 6.27 3.72 9.60
C LYS A 432 5.30 2.62 10.03
N LEU A 433 5.55 1.37 9.64
CA LEU A 433 4.67 0.26 9.95
C LEU A 433 5.02 -0.36 11.31
N PRO A 434 4.03 -0.68 12.16
CA PRO A 434 4.25 -1.39 13.42
C PRO A 434 5.06 -2.69 13.24
N SER A 435 4.81 -3.41 12.15
CA SER A 435 5.52 -4.65 11.79
C SER A 435 6.97 -4.45 11.33
N ALA A 436 7.49 -3.21 11.26
CA ALA A 436 8.88 -2.94 10.89
C ALA A 436 9.91 -3.66 11.77
N SER A 437 9.55 -3.93 13.03
CA SER A 437 10.41 -4.66 13.98
C SER A 437 10.44 -6.17 13.75
N ASN A 438 9.61 -6.70 12.85
CA ASN A 438 9.58 -8.13 12.53
C ASN A 438 10.90 -8.55 11.87
N PRO A 439 11.57 -9.61 12.35
CA PRO A 439 12.81 -10.10 11.76
C PRO A 439 12.75 -10.34 10.25
N ASP A 440 11.59 -10.77 9.72
CA ASP A 440 11.46 -11.04 8.28
C ASP A 440 11.35 -9.76 7.45
N VAL A 441 10.70 -8.71 7.98
CA VAL A 441 10.66 -7.37 7.37
C VAL A 441 12.04 -6.71 7.43
N MET A 442 12.79 -6.94 8.51
CA MET A 442 14.15 -6.42 8.64
C MET A 442 15.13 -7.06 7.63
N LYS A 443 14.99 -8.36 7.33
CA LYS A 443 15.77 -9.00 6.25
C LYS A 443 15.49 -8.36 4.89
N THR A 444 14.24 -8.00 4.62
CA THR A 444 13.86 -7.28 3.41
C THR A 444 14.53 -5.91 3.36
N TYR A 445 14.55 -5.18 4.47
CA TYR A 445 15.25 -3.91 4.59
C TYR A 445 16.77 -4.04 4.33
N GLU A 446 17.40 -5.07 4.88
CA GLU A 446 18.82 -5.37 4.67
C GLU A 446 19.10 -5.64 3.19
N LYS A 447 18.27 -6.46 2.54
CA LYS A 447 18.37 -6.73 1.10
C LYS A 447 18.25 -5.47 0.25
N LEU A 448 17.31 -4.57 0.58
CA LEU A 448 17.17 -3.27 -0.08
C LEU A 448 18.42 -2.39 0.12
N SER A 449 18.98 -2.40 1.33
CA SER A 449 20.18 -1.63 1.66
C SER A 449 21.44 -2.16 0.97
N ASP A 450 21.58 -3.48 0.86
CA ASP A 450 22.66 -4.13 0.11
C ASP A 450 22.55 -3.83 -1.39
N MET A 451 21.34 -3.81 -1.94
CA MET A 451 21.08 -3.45 -3.33
C MET A 451 21.43 -1.99 -3.62
N GLN A 452 20.98 -1.07 -2.75
CA GLN A 452 21.34 0.35 -2.81
C GLN A 452 22.87 0.53 -2.75
N ARG A 453 23.56 -0.18 -1.84
CA ARG A 453 25.02 -0.13 -1.78
C ARG A 453 25.66 -0.65 -3.06
N ASN A 454 25.29 -1.84 -3.52
CA ASN A 454 26.02 -2.51 -4.58
C ASN A 454 25.77 -1.93 -5.98
N ILE A 455 24.63 -1.26 -6.20
CA ILE A 455 24.24 -0.75 -7.52
C ILE A 455 24.34 0.78 -7.61
N LEU A 456 23.93 1.48 -6.53
CA LEU A 456 23.79 2.94 -6.54
C LEU A 456 24.98 3.69 -5.93
N THR A 457 25.89 2.98 -5.25
CA THR A 457 27.17 3.59 -4.81
C THR A 457 28.30 3.25 -5.78
N GLU A 458 29.28 4.13 -5.92
CA GLU A 458 30.48 3.85 -6.72
C GLU A 458 31.32 2.78 -6.02
N LEU A 459 31.06 1.52 -6.36
CA LEU A 459 31.93 0.41 -5.96
C LEU A 459 33.32 0.58 -6.56
N ASN A 460 34.35 0.16 -5.83
CA ASN A 460 35.67 0.03 -6.42
C ASN A 460 35.62 -0.96 -7.59
N GLN A 461 36.45 -0.76 -8.61
CA GLN A 461 36.54 -1.57 -9.82
C GLN A 461 36.67 -3.08 -9.55
N VAL A 462 37.36 -3.46 -8.46
CA VAL A 462 37.47 -4.86 -8.02
C VAL A 462 36.14 -5.38 -7.45
N GLU A 463 35.50 -4.60 -6.59
CA GLU A 463 34.23 -4.97 -5.95
C GLU A 463 33.12 -5.13 -6.98
N ARG A 464 33.10 -4.24 -7.98
CA ARG A 464 32.18 -4.31 -9.11
C ARG A 464 32.37 -5.59 -9.94
N ALA A 465 33.61 -5.94 -10.27
CA ALA A 465 33.91 -7.16 -11.01
C ALA A 465 33.52 -8.44 -10.23
N VAL A 466 33.72 -8.45 -8.91
CA VAL A 466 33.30 -9.56 -8.03
C VAL A 466 31.78 -9.64 -7.92
N TYR A 467 31.09 -8.50 -7.79
CA TYR A 467 29.63 -8.45 -7.74
C TYR A 467 28.99 -9.15 -8.95
N TYR A 468 29.47 -8.88 -10.17
CA TYR A 468 28.92 -9.54 -11.37
C TYR A 468 29.12 -11.06 -11.41
N LEU A 469 30.16 -11.60 -10.77
CA LEU A 469 30.31 -13.06 -10.68
C LEU A 469 29.21 -13.69 -9.82
N THR A 470 28.69 -12.93 -8.86
CA THR A 470 27.65 -13.36 -7.91
C THR A 470 26.24 -12.89 -8.28
N SER A 471 26.10 -11.99 -9.27
CA SER A 471 24.81 -11.44 -9.68
C SER A 471 24.05 -12.37 -10.62
N SER A 472 22.78 -12.03 -10.88
CA SER A 472 21.92 -12.71 -11.86
C SER A 472 22.50 -12.69 -13.28
N HIS A 473 23.32 -11.70 -13.62
CA HIS A 473 23.86 -11.46 -14.96
C HIS A 473 25.31 -11.96 -15.15
N ARG A 474 25.70 -13.05 -14.46
CA ARG A 474 27.10 -13.55 -14.39
C ARG A 474 27.78 -14.01 -15.69
N ILE A 475 27.07 -14.11 -16.82
CA ILE A 475 27.59 -14.75 -18.04
C ILE A 475 28.77 -13.97 -18.62
N LEU A 476 28.66 -12.65 -18.73
CA LEU A 476 29.74 -11.80 -19.25
C LEU A 476 30.94 -11.81 -18.31
N ALA A 477 30.72 -11.78 -16.99
CA ALA A 477 31.78 -11.91 -15.99
C ALA A 477 32.52 -13.25 -16.11
N LEU A 478 31.81 -14.36 -16.29
CA LEU A 478 32.42 -15.68 -16.52
C LEU A 478 33.22 -15.74 -17.83
N ILE A 479 32.73 -15.10 -18.90
CA ILE A 479 33.48 -14.99 -20.17
C ILE A 479 34.75 -14.16 -19.98
N SER A 480 34.67 -13.03 -19.28
CA SER A 480 35.83 -12.19 -18.97
C SER A 480 36.85 -12.93 -18.10
N LEU A 481 36.40 -13.73 -17.14
CA LEU A 481 37.27 -14.57 -16.31
C LEU A 481 37.95 -15.66 -17.15
N LEU A 482 37.20 -16.33 -18.02
CA LEU A 482 37.73 -17.35 -18.91
C LEU A 482 38.76 -16.75 -19.89
N LEU A 483 38.49 -15.55 -20.42
CA LEU A 483 39.41 -14.84 -21.30
C LEU A 483 40.69 -14.45 -20.57
N ALA A 484 40.59 -13.93 -19.33
CA ALA A 484 41.75 -13.61 -18.50
C ALA A 484 42.62 -14.85 -18.22
N ILE A 485 42.00 -15.99 -17.89
CA ILE A 485 42.72 -17.27 -17.70
C ILE A 485 43.42 -17.70 -19.00
N LEU A 486 42.75 -17.59 -20.14
CA LEU A 486 43.34 -17.98 -21.44
C LEU A 486 44.54 -17.12 -21.81
N LEU A 487 44.44 -15.80 -21.61
CA LEU A 487 45.51 -14.85 -21.92
C LEU A 487 46.84 -15.23 -21.23
N ASP A 488 46.79 -15.68 -19.98
CA ASP A 488 48.00 -15.99 -19.19
C ASP A 488 48.46 -17.45 -19.30
N THR A 489 47.57 -18.39 -19.64
CA THR A 489 47.87 -19.84 -19.69
C THR A 489 48.27 -20.34 -21.09
N ILE A 490 47.78 -19.72 -22.17
CA ILE A 490 48.11 -20.11 -23.55
C ILE A 490 49.62 -20.17 -23.81
N PRO A 491 50.44 -19.18 -23.38
CA PRO A 491 51.89 -19.22 -23.59
C PRO A 491 52.59 -20.43 -22.96
N VAL A 492 52.13 -20.89 -21.79
CA VAL A 492 52.69 -22.09 -21.11
C VAL A 492 52.27 -23.37 -21.81
N LEU A 493 50.98 -23.50 -22.12
CA LEU A 493 50.45 -24.67 -22.83
C LEU A 493 51.17 -24.86 -24.16
N PHE A 494 51.37 -23.77 -24.90
CA PHE A 494 52.12 -23.79 -26.15
C PHE A 494 53.57 -24.25 -25.96
N MET A 495 54.27 -23.75 -24.94
CA MET A 495 55.66 -24.14 -24.65
C MET A 495 55.79 -25.62 -24.24
N ILE A 496 54.82 -26.15 -23.49
CA ILE A 496 54.77 -27.58 -23.14
C ILE A 496 54.54 -28.44 -24.39
N ILE A 497 53.63 -28.04 -25.27
CA ILE A 497 53.32 -28.76 -26.52
C ILE A 497 54.54 -28.76 -27.45
N LYS A 498 55.18 -27.60 -27.65
CA LYS A 498 56.40 -27.46 -28.45
C LYS A 498 57.52 -28.37 -27.93
N GLN A 499 57.71 -28.42 -26.60
CA GLN A 499 58.76 -29.24 -26.01
C GLN A 499 58.46 -30.74 -26.11
N LYS A 500 57.21 -31.18 -25.94
CA LYS A 500 56.81 -32.58 -26.17
C LYS A 500 57.00 -32.99 -27.63
N SER A 501 56.65 -32.11 -28.57
CA SER A 501 56.87 -32.35 -30.01
C SER A 501 58.35 -32.51 -30.36
N SER A 502 59.26 -31.75 -29.72
CA SER A 502 60.71 -31.88 -29.93
C SER A 502 61.35 -33.16 -29.37
N LYS A 503 60.66 -33.91 -28.51
CA LYS A 503 61.19 -35.13 -27.85
C LYS A 503 60.92 -36.45 -28.61
N ILE A 504 60.11 -36.43 -29.66
CA ILE A 504 59.67 -37.63 -30.39
C ILE A 504 60.67 -38.03 -31.50
N GLU A 505 61.81 -37.34 -31.66
CA GLU A 505 62.83 -37.67 -32.67
C GLU A 505 63.87 -38.69 -32.16
N PRO A 506 64.12 -39.82 -32.87
CA PRO A 506 65.07 -40.85 -32.45
C PRO A 506 66.53 -40.39 -32.57
N GLN A 507 67.37 -40.79 -31.61
CA GLN A 507 68.81 -40.48 -31.56
C GLN A 507 69.62 -41.22 -32.65
N PRO A 508 70.75 -40.66 -33.13
CA PRO A 508 71.59 -41.31 -34.13
C PRO A 508 72.37 -42.50 -33.54
N VAL A 509 72.44 -43.60 -34.30
CA VAL A 509 73.17 -44.85 -33.97
C VAL A 509 74.69 -44.58 -33.91
N PRO A 510 75.45 -45.13 -32.95
CA PRO A 510 76.90 -45.01 -32.92
C PRO A 510 77.56 -45.81 -34.05
N GLN A 511 78.53 -45.23 -34.74
CA GLN A 511 79.38 -45.95 -35.71
C GLN A 511 80.25 -46.97 -34.97
N ALA A 512 80.00 -48.26 -35.23
CA ALA A 512 80.92 -49.33 -34.84
C ALA A 512 82.09 -49.37 -35.83
N ILE A 513 83.29 -49.31 -35.28
CA ILE A 513 84.56 -49.61 -35.94
C ILE A 513 84.57 -51.11 -36.26
N PHE A 514 84.76 -51.47 -37.53
CA PHE A 514 85.19 -52.82 -37.94
C PHE A 514 86.51 -52.67 -38.70
N GLU A 515 87.62 -53.01 -38.03
CA GLU A 515 88.82 -53.55 -38.66
C GLU A 515 88.64 -55.08 -38.74
N GLY A 516 88.95 -55.66 -39.90
CA GLY A 516 88.81 -57.08 -40.23
C GLY A 516 88.54 -57.27 -41.71
#